data_AF-A0A3B8QRC9-F1
#
_entry.id   AF-A0A3B8QRC9-F1
#
_cell.length_a   1.000
_cell.length_b   1.000
_cell.length_c   1.000
_cell.angle_alpha   90.00
_cell.angle_beta   90.00
_cell.angle_gamma   90.00
#
_symmetry.space_group_name_H-M   'P 1'
#
loop_
_entity.id
_entity.type
_entity.pdbx_description
1 polymer ?
#
loop_
_entity_poly.entity_id
_entity_poly.type
_entity_poly.pdbx_seq_one_letter_code
_entity_poly.pdbx_strand_id
1 'polypeptide(L)'
;MSITPVGGRLKHLSPRAITLFAMLGASIPSVGILSATDITGNLTGGTEMWSSLAAIAFLGMIGTSISMVVFNRLIAITTPLFAASTTYVIPIVALAWGLIFGEDLLFNHFVGMVTILVGVWMVNRT
;
A
#
# COMPACT_ATOMS: atom_id res chain seq x y z
N MET A 1 -17.46 -24.15 -7.73
CA MET A 1 -18.00 -22.77 -7.77
C MET A 1 -16.86 -21.82 -7.42
N SER A 2 -16.15 -21.29 -8.41
CA SER A 2 -14.93 -20.51 -8.19
C SER A 2 -15.27 -19.05 -7.82
N ILE A 3 -15.07 -18.69 -6.56
CA ILE A 3 -15.60 -17.49 -5.91
C ILE A 3 -14.69 -16.26 -6.11
N THR A 4 -14.08 -16.06 -7.28
CA THR A 4 -13.36 -14.81 -7.60
C THR A 4 -13.46 -14.47 -9.08
N PRO A 5 -14.34 -13.53 -9.49
CA PRO A 5 -14.48 -13.08 -10.87
C PRO A 5 -13.22 -12.39 -11.43
N VAL A 6 -12.37 -11.87 -10.54
CA VAL A 6 -11.18 -11.08 -10.88
C VAL A 6 -9.98 -11.99 -11.19
N GLY A 7 -9.75 -13.05 -10.41
CA GLY A 7 -8.65 -14.00 -10.64
C GLY A 7 -8.77 -14.80 -11.93
N GLY A 8 -10.00 -15.03 -12.43
CA GLY A 8 -10.23 -15.70 -13.72
C GLY A 8 -9.96 -14.82 -14.94
N ARG A 9 -10.20 -13.51 -14.84
CA ARG A 9 -10.04 -12.55 -15.95
C ARG A 9 -8.64 -11.93 -16.03
N LEU A 10 -7.76 -12.16 -15.07
CA LEU A 10 -6.41 -11.57 -15.06
C LEU A 10 -5.30 -12.55 -15.47
N LYS A 11 -5.59 -13.85 -15.66
CA LYS A 11 -4.56 -14.86 -16.02
C LYS A 11 -3.84 -14.57 -17.34
N HIS A 12 -4.45 -13.82 -18.24
CA HIS A 12 -3.89 -13.47 -19.55
C HIS A 12 -3.13 -12.14 -19.57
N LEU A 13 -3.20 -11.33 -18.50
CA LEU A 13 -2.48 -10.08 -18.41
C LEU A 13 -1.25 -10.26 -17.53
N SER A 14 -0.10 -9.81 -18.02
CA SER A 14 1.12 -9.86 -17.22
C SER A 14 0.93 -9.05 -15.92
N PRO A 15 1.40 -9.52 -14.74
CA PRO A 15 1.35 -8.76 -13.49
C PRO A 15 1.93 -7.34 -13.59
N ARG A 16 2.88 -7.16 -14.53
CA ARG A 16 3.46 -5.86 -14.88
C ARG A 16 2.44 -4.92 -15.52
N ALA A 17 1.62 -5.40 -16.45
CA ALA A 17 0.57 -4.61 -17.09
C ALA A 17 -0.47 -4.13 -16.08
N ILE A 18 -0.91 -5.00 -15.17
CA ILE A 18 -1.87 -4.65 -14.10
C ILE A 18 -1.31 -3.53 -13.22
N THR A 19 -0.04 -3.66 -12.82
CA THR A 19 0.63 -2.65 -12.00
C THR A 19 0.78 -1.32 -12.74
N LEU A 20 1.11 -1.37 -14.04
CA LEU A 20 1.17 -0.20 -14.91
C LEU A 20 -0.18 0.54 -14.97
N PHE A 21 -1.26 -0.17 -15.26
CA PHE A 21 -2.59 0.44 -15.30
C PHE A 21 -3.00 1.02 -13.95
N ALA A 22 -2.69 0.34 -12.84
CA ALA A 22 -2.98 0.87 -11.51
C ALA A 22 -2.18 2.14 -11.19
N MET A 23 -0.89 2.18 -11.52
CA MET A 23 -0.04 3.36 -11.31
C MET A 23 -0.44 4.53 -12.23
N LEU A 24 -0.81 4.25 -13.48
CA LEU A 24 -1.35 5.26 -14.40
C LEU A 24 -2.72 5.77 -13.94
N GLY A 25 -3.56 4.90 -13.38
CA GLY A 25 -4.82 5.31 -12.77
C GLY A 25 -4.61 6.24 -11.59
N ALA A 26 -3.62 5.94 -10.73
CA ALA A 26 -3.27 6.77 -9.58
C ALA A 26 -2.59 8.09 -9.95
N SER A 27 -1.93 8.19 -11.11
CA SER A 27 -1.25 9.42 -11.53
C SER A 27 -2.24 10.52 -11.93
N ILE A 28 -3.41 10.19 -12.46
CA ILE A 28 -4.45 11.16 -12.84
C ILE A 28 -4.88 12.05 -11.66
N PRO A 29 -5.36 11.52 -10.53
CA PRO A 29 -5.70 12.34 -9.37
C PRO A 29 -4.46 13.02 -8.76
N SER A 30 -3.29 12.39 -8.82
CA SER A 30 -2.05 13.00 -8.34
C SER A 30 -1.71 14.28 -9.09
N VAL A 31 -1.81 14.30 -10.43
CA VAL A 31 -1.57 15.50 -11.25
C VAL A 31 -2.65 16.55 -10.98
N GLY A 32 -3.91 16.14 -10.81
CA GLY A 32 -4.99 17.05 -10.44
C GLY A 32 -4.71 17.79 -9.12
N ILE A 33 -4.33 17.06 -8.07
CA ILE A 33 -3.96 17.66 -6.77
C ILE A 33 -2.72 18.55 -6.92
N LEU A 34 -1.70 18.11 -7.66
CA LEU A 34 -0.48 18.89 -7.87
C LEU A 34 -0.81 20.24 -8.53
N SER A 35 -1.68 20.24 -9.55
CA SER A 35 -2.09 21.45 -10.27
C SER A 35 -2.91 22.44 -9.41
N ALA A 36 -3.58 21.93 -8.37
CA ALA A 36 -4.34 22.74 -7.42
C ALA A 36 -3.51 23.20 -6.21
N THR A 37 -2.28 22.71 -6.06
CA THR A 37 -1.40 23.01 -4.93
C THR A 37 -0.33 24.02 -5.35
N ASP A 38 0.11 24.88 -4.44
CA ASP A 38 1.17 25.85 -4.72
C ASP A 38 2.57 25.18 -4.69
N ILE A 39 2.94 24.55 -5.79
CA ILE A 39 4.24 23.88 -5.95
C ILE A 39 5.37 24.92 -6.01
N THR A 40 5.13 26.03 -6.69
CA THR A 40 6.16 27.05 -6.98
C THR A 40 6.66 27.71 -5.70
N GLY A 41 5.78 27.93 -4.71
CA GLY A 41 6.16 28.42 -3.39
C GLY A 41 6.97 27.42 -2.54
N ASN A 42 6.83 26.12 -2.80
CA ASN A 42 7.53 25.05 -2.08
C ASN A 42 8.84 24.61 -2.74
N LEU A 43 9.08 25.00 -4.00
CA LEU A 43 10.32 24.75 -4.75
C LEU A 43 11.42 25.76 -4.38
N THR A 44 11.80 25.79 -3.11
CA THR A 44 12.76 26.77 -2.55
C THR A 44 14.23 26.43 -2.85
N GLY A 45 14.51 25.25 -3.43
CA GLY A 45 15.87 24.79 -3.74
C GLY A 45 16.71 24.39 -2.53
N GLY A 46 16.17 24.48 -1.31
CA GLY A 46 16.86 24.13 -0.07
C GLY A 46 17.06 22.63 0.13
N THR A 47 17.94 22.26 1.05
CA THR A 47 18.23 20.84 1.38
C THR A 47 16.98 20.07 1.82
N GLU A 48 16.06 20.71 2.55
CA GLU A 48 14.79 20.11 2.99
C GLU A 48 13.84 19.75 1.83
N MET A 49 13.88 20.52 0.74
CA MET A 49 13.10 20.23 -0.47
C MET A 49 13.62 18.94 -1.12
N TRP A 50 14.95 18.82 -1.26
CA TRP A 50 15.58 17.66 -1.86
C TRP A 50 15.44 16.39 -1.00
N SER A 51 15.55 16.51 0.32
CA SER A 51 15.34 15.38 1.24
C SER A 51 13.90 14.87 1.18
N SER A 52 12.92 15.77 1.20
CA SER A 52 11.50 15.42 1.11
C SER A 52 11.17 14.78 -0.24
N LEU A 53 11.69 15.34 -1.34
CA LEU A 53 11.48 14.78 -2.68
C LEU A 53 12.11 13.38 -2.81
N ALA A 54 13.32 13.19 -2.27
CA ALA A 54 13.98 11.90 -2.24
C ALA A 54 13.21 10.87 -1.39
N ALA A 55 12.67 11.26 -0.24
CA ALA A 55 11.88 10.40 0.62
C ALA A 55 10.58 9.94 -0.08
N ILE A 56 9.86 10.87 -0.72
CA ILE A 56 8.63 10.54 -1.48
C ILE A 56 8.96 9.65 -2.68
N ALA A 57 10.04 9.95 -3.42
CA ALA A 57 10.48 9.14 -4.55
C ALA A 57 10.85 7.71 -4.14
N PHE A 58 11.60 7.56 -3.03
CA PHE A 58 11.95 6.27 -2.45
C PHE A 58 10.70 5.49 -2.03
N LEU A 59 9.77 6.13 -1.32
CA LEU A 59 8.53 5.51 -0.89
C LEU A 59 7.65 5.08 -2.07
N GLY A 60 7.50 5.93 -3.09
CA GLY A 60 6.70 5.64 -4.28
C GLY A 60 7.28 4.51 -5.13
N MET A 61 8.60 4.46 -5.29
CA MET A 61 9.26 3.40 -6.07
C MET A 61 9.32 2.09 -5.29
N ILE A 62 9.89 2.11 -4.08
CA ILE A 62 10.15 0.89 -3.30
C ILE A 62 8.90 0.44 -2.56
N GLY A 63 8.30 1.33 -1.77
CA GLY A 63 7.17 1.04 -0.91
C GLY A 63 5.88 0.73 -1.67
N THR A 64 5.63 1.45 -2.77
CA THR A 64 4.39 1.31 -3.54
C THR A 64 4.59 0.48 -4.80
N SER A 65 5.42 0.94 -5.74
CA SER A 65 5.48 0.37 -7.09
C SER A 65 6.04 -1.06 -7.09
N ILE A 66 7.19 -1.30 -6.45
CA ILE A 66 7.79 -2.64 -6.39
C ILE A 66 6.92 -3.59 -5.57
N SER A 67 6.45 -3.14 -4.39
CA SER A 67 5.53 -3.93 -3.56
C SER A 67 4.29 -4.35 -4.33
N MET A 68 3.70 -3.46 -5.14
CA MET A 68 2.54 -3.76 -5.96
C MET A 68 2.83 -4.78 -7.07
N VAL A 69 3.99 -4.70 -7.74
CA VAL A 69 4.41 -5.72 -8.71
C VAL A 69 4.54 -7.09 -8.03
N VAL A 70 5.16 -7.13 -6.85
CA VAL A 70 5.34 -8.36 -6.07
C VAL A 70 3.98 -8.91 -5.63
N PHE A 71 3.08 -8.07 -5.12
CA PHE A 71 1.74 -8.41 -4.69
C PHE A 71 0.89 -8.96 -5.85
N ASN A 72 0.90 -8.28 -7.01
CA ASN A 72 0.19 -8.74 -8.20
C ASN A 72 0.75 -10.06 -8.73
N ARG A 73 2.07 -10.28 -8.64
CA ARG A 73 2.69 -11.56 -8.96
C ARG A 73 2.29 -12.64 -7.97
N LEU A 74 2.20 -12.31 -6.68
CA LEU A 74 1.75 -13.20 -5.61
C LEU A 74 0.32 -13.69 -5.86
N ILE A 75 -0.61 -12.78 -6.12
CA ILE A 75 -2.00 -13.11 -6.49
C ILE A 75 -2.06 -14.07 -7.70
N ALA A 76 -1.16 -13.88 -8.67
CA ALA A 76 -1.15 -14.72 -9.87
C ALA A 76 -0.66 -16.16 -9.61
N ILE A 77 0.12 -16.40 -8.55
CA ILE A 77 0.76 -17.70 -8.28
C ILE A 77 0.29 -18.39 -6.98
N THR A 78 -0.39 -17.67 -6.09
CA THR A 78 -0.87 -18.22 -4.80
C THR A 78 -2.39 -18.28 -4.72
N THR A 79 -2.90 -18.87 -3.65
CA THR A 79 -4.33 -18.81 -3.34
C THR A 79 -4.73 -17.39 -2.92
N PRO A 80 -5.98 -16.97 -3.18
CA PRO A 80 -6.49 -15.67 -2.71
C PRO A 80 -6.34 -15.48 -1.19
N LEU A 81 -6.46 -16.57 -0.43
CA LEU A 81 -6.30 -16.58 1.02
C LEU A 81 -4.89 -16.16 1.46
N PHE A 82 -3.87 -16.63 0.74
CA PHE A 82 -2.49 -16.24 1.02
C PHE A 82 -2.23 -14.78 0.68
N ALA A 83 -2.76 -14.29 -0.45
CA ALA A 83 -2.64 -12.87 -0.79
C ALA A 83 -3.33 -11.96 0.24
N ALA A 84 -4.51 -12.37 0.73
CA ALA A 84 -5.25 -11.66 1.78
C ALA A 84 -4.53 -11.62 3.13
N SER A 85 -3.68 -12.62 3.43
CA SER A 85 -2.88 -12.61 4.67
C SER A 85 -1.97 -11.39 4.79
N THR A 86 -1.50 -10.84 3.66
CA THR A 86 -0.70 -9.60 3.62
C THR A 86 -1.43 -8.45 4.30
N THR A 87 -2.76 -8.35 4.10
CA THR A 87 -3.59 -7.30 4.69
C THR A 87 -3.73 -7.47 6.21
N TYR A 88 -3.69 -8.71 6.69
CA TYR A 88 -3.81 -9.02 8.13
C TYR A 88 -2.52 -8.70 8.90
N VAL A 89 -1.40 -8.69 8.18
CA VAL A 89 -0.08 -8.35 8.72
C VAL A 89 0.13 -6.82 8.82
N ILE A 90 -0.59 -6.02 8.01
CA ILE A 90 -0.46 -4.54 7.99
C ILE A 90 -0.52 -3.90 9.38
N PRO A 91 -1.57 -4.11 10.22
CA PRO A 91 -1.67 -3.43 11.51
C PRO A 91 -0.55 -3.83 12.49
N ILE A 92 -0.06 -5.07 12.41
CA ILE A 92 1.05 -5.55 13.23
C ILE A 92 2.35 -4.83 12.85
N VAL A 93 2.63 -4.76 11.55
CA VAL A 93 3.83 -4.11 11.01
C VAL A 93 3.79 -2.59 11.26
N ALA A 94 2.61 -1.96 11.20
CA ALA A 94 2.43 -0.56 11.50
C ALA A 94 2.83 -0.21 12.95
N LEU A 95 2.34 -0.97 13.94
CA LEU A 95 2.74 -0.76 15.34
C LEU A 95 4.22 -1.09 15.57
N ALA A 96 4.74 -2.14 14.92
CA ALA A 96 6.16 -2.48 15.02
C ALA A 96 7.06 -1.33 14.57
N TRP A 97 6.73 -0.68 13.45
CA TRP A 97 7.47 0.51 13.02
C TRP A 97 7.34 1.68 13.99
N GLY A 98 6.14 1.95 14.51
CA GLY A 98 5.93 2.99 15.53
C GLY A 98 6.83 2.79 16.75
N LEU A 99 6.95 1.54 17.24
CA LEU A 99 7.87 1.20 18.33
C LEU A 99 9.35 1.39 17.96
N ILE A 100 9.77 0.99 16.76
CA ILE A 100 11.16 1.10 16.30
C ILE A 100 11.58 2.57 16.14
N PHE A 101 10.68 3.43 15.66
CA PHE A 101 10.93 4.86 15.52
C PHE A 101 10.75 5.64 16.83
N GLY A 102 10.41 4.97 17.93
CA GLY A 102 10.27 5.58 19.25
C GLY A 102 9.02 6.44 19.41
N GLU A 103 7.96 6.17 18.65
CA GLU A 103 6.69 6.88 18.79
C GLU A 103 5.94 6.43 20.05
N ASP A 104 5.30 7.40 20.73
CA ASP A 104 4.47 7.15 21.91
C ASP A 104 3.15 6.46 21.54
N LEU A 105 3.20 5.13 21.42
CA LEU A 105 2.02 4.32 21.15
C LEU A 105 1.13 4.22 22.39
N LEU A 106 0.04 5.00 22.38
CA LEU A 106 -1.03 4.89 23.38
C LEU A 106 -1.65 3.49 23.40
N PHE A 107 -2.16 3.07 24.57
CA PHE A 107 -2.88 1.81 24.76
C PHE A 107 -4.00 1.59 23.73
N ASN A 108 -4.68 2.67 23.31
CA ASN A 108 -5.75 2.62 22.31
C ASN A 108 -5.29 2.10 20.94
N HIS A 109 -4.03 2.30 20.55
CA HIS A 109 -3.49 1.75 19.29
C HIS A 109 -3.44 0.22 19.33
N PHE A 110 -3.07 -0.36 20.46
CA PHE A 110 -3.05 -1.80 20.67
C PHE A 110 -4.47 -2.38 20.68
N VAL A 111 -5.40 -1.71 21.36
CA VAL A 111 -6.82 -2.10 21.34
C VAL A 111 -7.36 -2.07 19.91
N GLY A 112 -7.08 -1.01 19.15
CA GLY A 112 -7.47 -0.89 17.74
C GLY A 112 -6.89 -2.02 16.87
N MET A 113 -5.61 -2.35 17.03
CA MET A 113 -4.99 -3.49 16.34
C MET A 113 -5.73 -4.79 16.66
N VAL A 114 -5.98 -5.08 17.95
CA VAL A 114 -6.71 -6.29 18.36
C VAL A 114 -8.11 -6.31 17.75
N THR A 115 -8.84 -5.18 17.76
CA THR A 115 -10.16 -5.08 17.13
C THR A 115 -10.12 -5.39 15.63
N ILE A 116 -9.14 -4.85 14.89
CA ILE A 116 -8.97 -5.12 13.46
C ILE A 116 -8.69 -6.61 13.23
N LEU A 117 -7.77 -7.21 13.99
CA LEU A 117 -7.41 -8.63 13.87
C LEU A 117 -8.60 -9.54 14.19
N VAL A 118 -9.40 -9.21 15.20
CA VAL A 118 -10.63 -9.95 15.54
C VAL A 118 -11.67 -9.84 14.42
N GLY A 119 -11.89 -8.64 13.88
CA GLY A 119 -12.83 -8.43 12.77
C GLY A 119 -12.43 -9.24 11.54
N VAL A 120 -11.15 -9.22 11.19
CA VAL A 120 -10.57 -10.04 10.13
C VAL A 120 -10.79 -11.54 10.39
N TRP A 121 -10.49 -12.00 11.60
CA TRP A 121 -10.63 -13.42 11.97
C TRP A 121 -12.07 -13.90 11.86
N MET A 122 -13.05 -13.08 12.27
CA MET A 122 -14.47 -13.42 12.14
C MET A 122 -14.90 -13.57 10.68
N VAL A 123 -14.47 -12.64 9.81
CA VAL A 123 -14.81 -12.68 8.38
C VAL A 123 -14.19 -13.90 7.70
N ASN A 124 -12.94 -14.23 8.03
CA ASN A 124 -12.22 -15.33 7.40
C ASN A 124 -12.62 -16.73 7.94
N ARG A 125 -13.40 -16.79 9.02
CA ARG A 125 -13.91 -18.04 9.62
C ARG A 125 -15.28 -18.47 9.08
N THR A 126 -15.92 -17.65 8.23
CA THR A 126 -17.24 -17.93 7.63
C THR A 126 -17.07 -18.46 6.22
#